data_AF-A0A1J7CFQ4-F1
#
_entry.id   AF-A0A1J7CFQ4-F1
#
_cell.length_a   1.000
_cell.length_b   1.000
_cell.length_c   1.000
_cell.angle_alpha   90.00
_cell.angle_beta   90.00
_cell.angle_gamma   90.00
#
_symmetry.space_group_name_H-M   'P 1'
#
loop_
_entity.id
_entity.type
_entity.pdbx_description
1 polymer ?
#
loop_
_entity_poly.entity_id
_entity_poly.type
_entity_poly.pdbx_seq_one_letter_code
_entity_poly.pdbx_strand_id
1 'polypeptide(L)'
;EGPEHIVDPRNPIDYTDGLFVEKYWKEMYQEYAHDTVKRYWKKEDFPKYKFILEKGTGLTLKESFLRKYMNSRIDDVIIMSEPMYYMDKKYIMFYFNISYFSGGLNPEVVIMKKENGKWVVVREIGDYIYY
;
A
#
# COMPACT_ATOMS: atom_id res chain seq x y z
N GLU A 1 -21.98 -1.03 -9.05
CA GLU A 1 -22.24 -0.63 -7.66
C GLU A 1 -21.94 -1.82 -6.75
N GLY A 2 -21.57 -1.61 -5.48
CA GLY A 2 -21.54 -2.68 -4.47
C GLY A 2 -22.93 -2.85 -3.84
N PRO A 3 -23.19 -3.92 -3.06
CA PRO A 3 -24.43 -4.03 -2.29
C PRO A 3 -24.61 -2.81 -1.39
N GLU A 4 -25.87 -2.43 -1.11
CA GLU A 4 -26.20 -1.27 -0.28
C GLU A 4 -25.37 -1.28 1.01
N HIS A 5 -24.57 -0.22 1.19
CA HIS A 5 -23.73 -0.06 2.36
C HIS A 5 -24.60 0.40 3.53
N ILE A 6 -24.81 -0.49 4.50
CA ILE A 6 -25.56 -0.19 5.71
C ILE A 6 -24.55 0.24 6.76
N VAL A 7 -24.42 1.55 6.97
CA VAL A 7 -23.66 2.13 8.09
C VAL A 7 -24.32 1.69 9.40
N ASP A 8 -23.57 1.07 10.31
CA ASP A 8 -24.07 0.71 11.65
C ASP A 8 -24.42 2.00 12.41
N PRO A 9 -25.69 2.22 12.83
CA PRO A 9 -26.08 3.40 13.59
C PRO A 9 -25.34 3.55 14.93
N ARG A 10 -24.74 2.47 15.45
CA ARG A 10 -23.98 2.44 16.72
C ARG A 10 -22.48 2.65 16.52
N ASN A 11 -22.00 2.54 15.29
CA ASN A 11 -20.62 2.87 14.91
C ASN A 11 -20.65 3.71 13.62
N PRO A 12 -20.88 5.02 13.74
CA PRO A 12 -21.02 5.90 12.57
C PRO A 12 -19.73 6.06 11.76
N ILE A 13 -18.61 5.51 12.25
CA ILE A 13 -17.33 5.50 11.55
C ILE A 13 -17.31 4.27 10.63
N ASP A 14 -17.70 4.46 9.38
CA ASP A 14 -17.38 3.49 8.34
C ASP A 14 -15.93 3.68 7.88
N TYR A 15 -15.03 2.96 8.53
CA TYR A 15 -13.61 2.92 8.16
C TYR A 15 -13.37 2.36 6.74
N THR A 16 -14.34 1.65 6.17
CA THR A 16 -14.23 1.02 4.85
C THR A 16 -14.78 1.85 3.70
N ASP A 17 -15.58 2.88 3.97
CA ASP A 17 -16.24 3.75 2.99
C ASP A 17 -16.96 2.97 1.87
N GLY A 18 -17.59 1.85 2.25
CA GLY A 18 -18.20 0.89 1.33
C GLY A 18 -17.27 0.16 0.36
N LEU A 19 -15.94 0.32 0.48
CA LEU A 19 -14.96 -0.38 -0.35
C LEU A 19 -14.74 -1.81 0.13
N PHE A 20 -15.00 -2.13 1.39
CA PHE A 20 -14.86 -3.50 1.87
C PHE A 20 -16.05 -4.36 1.45
N VAL A 21 -15.78 -5.31 0.58
CA VAL A 21 -16.72 -6.38 0.23
C VAL A 21 -16.06 -7.73 0.49
N GLU A 22 -16.61 -8.47 1.44
CA GLU A 22 -16.01 -9.70 1.99
C GLU A 22 -15.69 -10.75 0.92
N LYS A 23 -16.60 -10.93 -0.05
CA LYS A 23 -16.40 -11.85 -1.19
C LYS A 23 -15.09 -11.53 -1.93
N TYR A 24 -14.93 -10.29 -2.37
CA TYR A 24 -13.76 -9.84 -3.12
C TYR A 24 -12.49 -9.83 -2.28
N TRP A 25 -12.63 -9.57 -0.97
CA TRP A 25 -11.51 -9.65 -0.05
C TRP A 25 -10.98 -11.08 0.06
N LYS A 26 -11.87 -12.07 0.21
CA LYS A 26 -11.51 -13.49 0.26
C LYS A 26 -10.85 -13.96 -1.04
N GLU A 27 -11.39 -13.57 -2.20
CA GLU A 27 -10.82 -13.89 -3.52
C GLU A 27 -9.40 -13.33 -3.67
N MET A 28 -9.22 -12.03 -3.41
CA MET A 28 -7.89 -11.41 -3.42
C MET A 28 -6.95 -12.08 -2.42
N TYR A 29 -7.38 -12.33 -1.18
CA TYR A 29 -6.54 -12.97 -0.18
C TYR A 29 -6.07 -14.36 -0.64
N GLN A 30 -6.95 -15.18 -1.20
CA GLN A 30 -6.57 -16.50 -1.73
C GLN A 30 -5.59 -16.41 -2.89
N GLU A 31 -5.73 -15.39 -3.76
CA GLU A 31 -4.82 -15.16 -4.89
C GLU A 31 -3.42 -14.75 -4.42
N TYR A 32 -3.32 -13.80 -3.47
CA TYR A 32 -2.05 -13.17 -3.11
C TYR A 32 -1.38 -13.73 -1.84
N ALA A 33 -2.10 -14.45 -0.95
CA ALA A 33 -1.53 -14.97 0.30
C ALA A 33 -0.44 -16.05 0.09
N HIS A 34 -0.43 -16.68 -1.08
CA HIS A 34 0.56 -17.69 -1.46
C HIS A 34 1.33 -17.29 -2.72
N ASP A 35 1.24 -16.03 -3.15
CA ASP A 35 2.01 -15.56 -4.30
C ASP A 35 3.50 -15.63 -3.98
N THR A 36 4.22 -16.43 -4.76
CA THR A 36 5.66 -16.65 -4.62
C THR A 36 6.48 -15.80 -5.59
N VAL A 37 5.83 -15.16 -6.58
CA VAL A 37 6.52 -14.41 -7.65
C VAL A 37 5.63 -13.31 -8.25
N LYS A 38 5.96 -12.03 -7.99
CA LYS A 38 6.51 -11.08 -8.99
C LYS A 38 6.76 -9.71 -8.37
N ARG A 39 7.91 -9.13 -8.73
CA ARG A 39 8.19 -7.71 -8.56
C ARG A 39 7.50 -6.98 -9.71
N TYR A 40 6.39 -6.31 -9.43
CA TYR A 40 5.66 -5.51 -10.41
C TYR A 40 6.30 -4.14 -10.56
N TRP A 41 6.80 -3.56 -9.46
CA TRP A 41 7.51 -2.28 -9.50
C TRP A 41 8.93 -2.43 -10.07
N LYS A 42 9.23 -1.58 -11.05
CA LYS A 42 10.55 -1.45 -11.66
C LYS A 42 11.02 -0.01 -11.63
N LYS A 43 12.32 0.20 -11.81
CA LYS A 43 12.90 1.55 -11.79
C LYS A 43 12.33 2.42 -12.92
N GLU A 44 12.04 1.79 -14.06
CA GLU A 44 11.51 2.42 -15.26
C GLU A 44 10.09 2.97 -15.06
N ASP A 45 9.34 2.45 -14.08
CA ASP A 45 7.99 2.95 -13.75
C ASP A 45 8.03 4.33 -13.09
N PHE A 46 9.20 4.77 -12.61
CA PHE A 46 9.41 6.03 -11.90
C PHE A 46 10.46 6.91 -12.61
N PRO A 47 10.27 7.26 -13.89
CA PRO A 47 11.32 7.85 -14.73
C PRO A 47 11.74 9.26 -14.29
N LYS A 48 10.93 9.93 -13.47
CA LYS A 48 11.20 11.29 -12.97
C LYS A 48 12.05 11.31 -11.69
N TYR A 49 12.32 10.15 -11.10
CA TYR A 49 12.97 10.05 -9.80
C TYR A 49 14.32 9.34 -9.92
N LYS A 50 15.32 9.85 -9.19
CA LYS A 50 16.65 9.23 -9.09
C LYS A 50 16.76 8.53 -7.73
N PHE A 51 16.59 7.22 -7.73
CA PHE A 51 16.62 6.40 -6.51
C PHE A 51 17.36 5.08 -6.71
N ILE A 52 17.64 4.44 -5.57
CA ILE A 52 18.17 3.08 -5.49
C ILE A 52 16.99 2.15 -5.18
N LEU A 53 16.81 1.12 -6.00
CA LEU A 53 15.75 0.14 -5.84
C LEU A 53 16.29 -1.08 -5.08
N GLU A 54 15.91 -1.23 -3.81
CA GLU A 54 16.31 -2.36 -2.95
C GLU A 54 15.23 -3.44 -2.89
N LYS A 55 15.65 -4.71 -2.81
CA LYS A 55 14.71 -5.80 -2.58
C LYS A 55 14.39 -5.87 -1.09
N GLY A 56 13.20 -5.45 -0.70
CA GLY A 56 12.69 -5.61 0.66
C GLY A 56 12.49 -7.09 1.01
N THR A 57 12.57 -7.41 2.30
CA THR A 57 12.21 -8.73 2.85
C THR A 57 11.14 -8.59 3.95
N GLY A 58 10.21 -7.66 3.72
CA GLY A 58 9.15 -7.26 4.65
C GLY A 58 8.77 -5.78 4.46
N LEU A 59 7.81 -5.30 5.26
CA LEU A 59 7.35 -3.91 5.29
C LEU A 59 8.13 -3.03 6.29
N THR A 60 9.26 -3.52 6.80
CA THR A 60 10.10 -2.83 7.79
C THR A 60 11.55 -2.76 7.34
N LEU A 61 12.26 -1.73 7.79
CA LEU A 61 13.69 -1.57 7.54
C LEU A 61 14.47 -2.56 8.39
N LYS A 62 15.17 -3.50 7.74
CA LYS A 62 16.06 -4.42 8.43
C LYS A 62 17.38 -3.74 8.78
N GLU A 63 18.03 -4.25 9.83
CA GLU A 63 19.34 -3.77 10.28
C GLU A 63 20.38 -3.72 9.15
N SER A 64 20.39 -4.69 8.24
CA SER A 64 21.32 -4.70 7.10
C SER A 64 21.13 -3.50 6.15
N PHE A 65 19.89 -3.09 5.92
CA PHE A 65 19.58 -1.88 5.15
C PHE A 65 20.06 -0.64 5.90
N LEU A 66 19.77 -0.56 7.21
CA LEU A 66 20.21 0.55 8.06
C LEU A 66 21.73 0.69 8.05
N ARG A 67 22.48 -0.39 8.31
CA ARG A 67 23.95 -0.39 8.29
C ARG A 67 24.53 0.05 6.94
N LYS A 68 23.88 -0.31 5.83
CA LYS A 68 24.33 0.05 4.48
C LYS A 68 24.20 1.55 4.19
N TYR A 69 23.17 2.21 4.74
CA TYR A 69 22.77 3.56 4.33
C TYR A 69 22.76 4.62 5.45
N MET A 70 22.92 4.24 6.72
CA MET A 70 22.84 5.15 7.89
C MET A 70 23.88 6.28 7.88
N ASN A 71 25.02 6.10 7.21
CA ASN A 71 26.05 7.15 7.03
C ASN A 71 26.11 7.66 5.58
N SER A 72 25.06 7.42 4.79
CA SER A 72 24.93 7.96 3.44
C SER A 72 24.22 9.31 3.48
N ARG A 73 24.13 9.99 2.33
CA ARG A 73 23.30 11.21 2.16
C ARG A 73 21.87 10.89 1.74
N ILE A 74 21.37 9.71 2.09
CA ILE A 74 19.99 9.28 1.80
C ILE A 74 19.18 9.56 3.05
N ASP A 75 18.24 10.50 2.94
CA ASP A 75 17.39 10.89 4.06
C ASP A 75 16.01 10.23 3.99
N ASP A 76 15.47 10.07 2.78
CA ASP A 76 14.12 9.54 2.53
C ASP A 76 14.16 8.08 2.08
N VAL A 77 13.35 7.24 2.73
CA VAL A 77 13.16 5.84 2.37
C VAL A 77 11.69 5.58 2.10
N ILE A 78 11.38 5.20 0.86
CA ILE A 78 10.03 4.79 0.48
C ILE A 78 9.94 3.26 0.57
N ILE A 79 8.99 2.77 1.34
CA ILE A 79 8.67 1.36 1.48
C ILE A 79 7.31 1.12 0.83
N MET A 80 7.28 0.20 -0.13
CA MET A 80 6.06 -0.16 -0.85
C MET A 80 5.92 -1.67 -0.96
N SER A 81 4.70 -2.18 -0.81
CA SER A 81 4.40 -3.54 -1.24
C SER A 81 4.23 -3.61 -2.75
N GLU A 82 4.24 -4.83 -3.27
CA GLU A 82 3.69 -5.08 -4.59
C GLU A 82 2.18 -4.75 -4.62
N PRO A 83 1.65 -4.27 -5.75
CA PRO A 83 0.24 -3.96 -5.90
C PRO A 83 -0.60 -5.23 -6.06
N MET A 84 -1.76 -5.24 -5.42
CA MET A 84 -2.76 -6.31 -5.53
C MET A 84 -4.01 -5.77 -6.22
N TYR A 85 -4.61 -6.56 -7.10
CA TYR A 85 -5.90 -6.22 -7.69
C TYR A 85 -7.04 -6.54 -6.73
N TYR A 86 -8.06 -5.67 -6.72
CA TYR A 86 -9.24 -5.80 -5.86
C TYR A 86 -10.53 -5.49 -6.63
N MET A 87 -11.63 -6.15 -6.23
CA MET A 87 -12.96 -6.15 -6.88
C MET A 87 -12.88 -6.29 -8.41
N ASP A 88 -12.57 -7.48 -8.91
CA ASP A 88 -12.47 -7.76 -10.35
C ASP A 88 -11.51 -6.80 -11.09
N LYS A 89 -10.36 -6.48 -10.47
CA LYS A 89 -9.34 -5.56 -10.97
C LYS A 89 -9.80 -4.10 -11.16
N LYS A 90 -10.95 -3.75 -10.59
CA LYS A 90 -11.45 -2.36 -10.58
C LYS A 90 -10.55 -1.45 -9.76
N TYR A 91 -9.96 -1.99 -8.69
CA TYR A 91 -9.06 -1.27 -7.81
C TYR A 91 -7.69 -1.93 -7.75
N ILE A 92 -6.69 -1.13 -7.42
CA ILE A 92 -5.36 -1.58 -6.99
C ILE A 92 -5.16 -1.16 -5.54
N MET A 93 -4.61 -2.05 -4.74
CA MET A 93 -4.26 -1.81 -3.34
C MET A 93 -2.76 -2.09 -3.13
N PHE A 94 -2.07 -1.24 -2.38
CA PHE A 94 -0.71 -1.50 -1.93
C PHE A 94 -0.41 -0.77 -0.63
N TYR A 95 0.52 -1.33 0.13
CA TYR A 95 1.13 -0.66 1.26
C TYR A 95 2.09 0.43 0.78
N PHE A 96 2.05 1.58 1.43
CA PHE A 96 2.93 2.71 1.21
C PHE A 96 3.40 3.30 2.54
N ASN A 97 4.66 3.66 2.63
CA ASN A 97 5.22 4.33 3.79
C ASN A 97 6.44 5.16 3.39
N ILE A 98 6.52 6.38 3.91
CA ILE A 98 7.72 7.22 3.87
C ILE A 98 8.36 7.17 5.26
N SER A 99 9.57 6.64 5.31
CA SER A 99 10.35 6.49 6.53
C SER A 99 11.66 7.27 6.44
N TYR A 100 12.18 7.67 7.60
CA TYR A 100 13.44 8.36 7.76
C TYR A 100 14.31 7.60 8.75
N PHE A 101 15.64 7.68 8.62
CA PHE A 101 16.57 7.02 9.56
C PHE A 101 16.41 7.51 11.01
N SER A 102 15.95 8.76 11.20
CA SER A 102 15.69 9.38 12.50
C SER A 102 14.31 9.07 13.08
N GLY A 103 13.48 8.29 12.39
CA GLY A 103 12.11 8.01 12.76
C GLY A 103 11.10 8.62 11.78
N GLY A 104 10.14 7.79 11.36
CA GLY A 104 9.05 8.15 10.45
C GLY A 104 8.25 6.89 10.15
N LEU A 105 6.97 6.89 10.51
CA LEU A 105 6.03 5.80 10.27
C LEU A 105 4.65 6.41 10.05
N ASN A 106 4.35 6.74 8.79
CA ASN A 106 2.97 6.93 8.33
C ASN A 106 2.64 5.77 7.40
N PRO A 107 2.51 4.54 7.93
CA PRO A 107 2.12 3.40 7.11
C PRO A 107 0.67 3.56 6.68
N GLU A 108 0.44 3.43 5.38
CA GLU A 108 -0.87 3.56 4.77
C GLU A 108 -1.12 2.42 3.79
N VAL A 109 -2.37 1.99 3.70
CA VAL A 109 -2.87 1.25 2.55
C VAL A 109 -3.47 2.25 1.58
N VAL A 110 -2.90 2.32 0.38
CA VAL A 110 -3.39 3.16 -0.71
C VAL A 110 -4.29 2.32 -1.61
N ILE A 111 -5.50 2.80 -1.86
CA ILE A 111 -6.44 2.21 -2.82
C ILE A 111 -6.59 3.18 -3.99
N MET A 112 -6.32 2.68 -5.19
CA MET A 112 -6.45 3.43 -6.43
C MET A 112 -7.50 2.82 -7.33
N LYS A 113 -8.16 3.67 -8.11
CA LYS A 113 -9.11 3.28 -9.17
C LYS A 113 -8.63 3.86 -10.50
N LYS A 114 -8.86 3.12 -11.58
CA LYS A 114 -8.55 3.62 -12.92
C LYS A 114 -9.70 4.49 -13.44
N GLU A 115 -9.42 5.77 -13.67
CA GLU A 115 -10.35 6.75 -14.21
C GLU A 115 -9.71 7.43 -15.43
N ASN A 116 -10.40 7.39 -16.58
CA ASN A 116 -9.91 7.97 -17.84
C ASN A 116 -8.49 7.54 -18.21
N GLY A 117 -8.17 6.26 -17.97
CA GLY A 117 -6.86 5.67 -18.26
C GLY A 117 -5.77 5.94 -17.21
N LYS A 118 -6.05 6.74 -16.18
CA LYS A 118 -5.10 7.09 -15.11
C LYS A 118 -5.52 6.45 -13.80
N TRP A 119 -4.54 6.04 -12.99
CA TRP A 119 -4.81 5.61 -11.62
C TRP A 119 -4.95 6.84 -10.73
N VAL A 120 -6.06 6.91 -9.99
CA VAL A 120 -6.39 7.99 -9.07
C VAL A 120 -6.55 7.37 -7.68
N VAL A 121 -5.96 8.00 -6.66
CA VAL A 121 -6.15 7.60 -5.27
C VAL A 121 -7.60 7.87 -4.88
N VAL A 122 -8.30 6.83 -4.43
CA VAL A 122 -9.68 6.92 -3.94
C VAL A 122 -9.77 6.73 -2.43
N ARG A 123 -8.74 6.14 -1.81
CA ARG A 123 -8.66 5.99 -0.36
C ARG A 123 -7.21 5.83 0.10
N GLU A 124 -6.93 6.42 1.27
CA GLU A 124 -5.75 6.18 2.08
C GLU A 124 -6.23 5.70 3.45
N ILE A 125 -5.71 4.56 3.92
CA ILE A 125 -6.06 3.98 5.22
C ILE A 125 -4.79 3.92 6.05
N GLY A 126 -4.60 4.91 6.93
CA GLY A 126 -3.49 4.95 7.87
C GLY A 126 -3.73 4.09 9.11
N ASP A 127 -2.66 3.56 9.70
CA ASP A 127 -2.68 2.81 10.97
C ASP A 127 -2.72 3.72 12.21
N TYR A 128 -3.39 4.88 12.12
CA TYR A 128 -3.41 5.84 13.21
C TYR A 128 -4.31 5.36 14.35
N ILE A 129 -3.69 4.73 15.35
CA ILE A 129 -4.26 4.61 16.69
C ILE A 129 -4.16 6.00 17.35
N TYR A 130 -5.20 6.81 17.22
CA TYR A 130 -5.39 7.95 18.11
C TYR A 130 -5.88 7.42 19.46
N TYR A 131 -5.02 7.46 20.49
CA TYR A 131 -5.43 7.45 21.90
C TYR A 131 -5.38 8.87 22.44
#